data_AF-A0A930DJT8-F1
#
_entry.id   AF-A0A930DJT8-F1
#
_cell.length_a   1.000
_cell.length_b   1.000
_cell.length_c   1.000
_cell.angle_alpha   90.00
_cell.angle_beta   90.00
_cell.angle_gamma   90.00
#
_symmetry.space_group_name_H-M   'P 1'
#
loop_
_entity.id
_entity.type
_entity.pdbx_description
1 polymer ?
#
loop_
_entity_poly.entity_id
_entity_poly.type
_entity_poly.pdbx_seq_one_letter_code
_entity_poly.pdbx_strand_id
1 'polypeptide(L)' 'MVVQILNHSYKMSPEEYRQMLKLASEQVPFGVYALEKDGMAELRKDDCKSKGKLKELIRSYRLQGFKVHQNGI' A
#
# COMPACT_ATOMS: atom_id res chain seq x y z
N MET A 1 -5.67 -13.42 5.20
CA MET A 1 -4.54 -12.48 5.05
C MET A 1 -4.41 -11.65 6.31
N VAL A 2 -3.20 -11.32 6.76
CA VAL A 2 -3.02 -10.37 7.87
C VAL A 2 -2.77 -9.00 7.26
N VAL A 3 -3.61 -8.04 7.62
CA VAL A 3 -3.54 -6.66 7.13
C VAL A 3 -3.22 -5.76 8.32
N GLN A 4 -2.07 -5.10 8.27
CA GLN A 4 -1.66 -4.10 9.23
C GLN A 4 -2.18 -2.74 8.78
N ILE A 5 -2.92 -2.08 9.67
CA ILE A 5 -3.46 -0.74 9.47
C ILE A 5 -2.98 0.08 10.65
N LEU A 6 -2.09 1.03 10.39
CA LEU A 6 -1.42 1.80 11.44
C LEU A 6 -0.73 0.85 12.45
N ASN A 7 -1.20 0.84 13.70
CA ASN A 7 -0.67 0.01 14.78
C ASN A 7 -1.54 -1.22 15.09
N HIS A 8 -2.54 -1.51 14.26
CA HIS A 8 -3.46 -2.62 14.45
C HIS A 8 -3.30 -3.67 13.35
N SER A 9 -3.36 -4.93 13.75
CA SER A 9 -3.34 -6.07 12.82
C SER A 9 -4.73 -6.69 12.74
N TYR A 10 -5.25 -6.81 11.52
CA TYR A 10 -6.55 -7.41 11.26
C TYR A 10 -6.38 -8.68 10.43
N LYS A 11 -7.11 -9.72 10.78
CA LYS A 11 -7.25 -10.91 9.93
C LYS A 11 -8.46 -10.71 9.06
N MET A 12 -8.25 -10.67 7.74
CA MET A 12 -9.31 -10.44 6.77
C MET A 12 -9.26 -11.50 5.67
N SER A 13 -10.43 -11.78 5.09
CA SER A 13 -10.57 -12.58 3.88
C SER A 13 -9.99 -11.83 2.67
N PRO A 14 -9.62 -12.52 1.58
CA PRO A 14 -9.12 -11.87 0.37
C PRO A 14 -10.10 -10.87 -0.24
N GLU A 15 -11.40 -11.12 -0.10
CA GLU A 15 -12.47 -10.24 -0.59
C GLU A 15 -12.55 -8.92 0.20
N GLU A 16 -12.57 -9.03 1.54
CA GLU A 16 -12.51 -7.87 2.46
C GLU A 16 -11.28 -7.02 2.21
N TYR A 17 -10.11 -7.67 2.02
CA TYR A 17 -8.88 -6.97 1.71
C TYR A 17 -8.95 -6.23 0.36
N ARG A 18 -9.57 -6.81 -0.67
CA ARG A 18 -9.79 -6.13 -1.96
C ARG A 18 -10.67 -4.88 -1.81
N GLN A 19 -11.71 -4.95 -0.99
CA GLN A 19 -12.53 -3.77 -0.68
C GLN A 19 -11.71 -2.70 0.05
N MET A 20 -10.91 -3.10 1.04
CA MET A 20 -10.01 -2.18 1.75
C MET A 20 -8.97 -1.54 0.85
N LEU A 21 -8.40 -2.28 -0.11
CA LEU A 21 -7.47 -1.73 -1.10
C LEU A 21 -8.13 -0.65 -1.96
N LYS A 22 -9.38 -0.82 -2.37
CA LYS A 22 -10.12 0.19 -3.12
C LYS A 22 -10.28 1.48 -2.30
N LEU A 23 -10.72 1.35 -1.04
CA LEU A 23 -10.88 2.49 -0.14
C LEU A 23 -9.54 3.20 0.14
N ALA A 24 -8.44 2.46 0.28
CA ALA A 24 -7.11 3.03 0.47
C ALA A 24 -6.64 3.78 -0.78
N SER A 25 -6.89 3.21 -1.96
CA SER A 25 -6.61 3.85 -3.25
C SER A 25 -7.37 5.18 -3.41
N GLU A 26 -8.66 5.22 -3.07
CA GLU A 26 -9.46 6.44 -3.15
C GLU A 26 -8.96 7.55 -2.20
N GLN A 27 -8.42 7.18 -1.05
CA GLN A 27 -7.87 8.13 -0.08
C GLN A 27 -6.47 8.66 -0.41
N VAL A 28 -5.75 7.98 -1.30
CA VAL A 28 -4.40 8.37 -1.76
C VAL A 28 -4.47 8.66 -3.26
N PRO A 29 -4.83 9.89 -3.65
CA PRO A 29 -4.95 10.25 -5.06
C PRO A 29 -3.61 10.19 -5.80
N PHE A 30 -2.50 10.44 -5.09
CA PHE A 30 -1.15 10.35 -5.64
C PHE A 30 -0.19 9.87 -4.54
N GLY A 31 0.36 8.66 -4.68
CA GLY A 31 1.15 8.08 -3.60
C GLY A 31 1.11 6.56 -3.52
N VAL A 32 1.62 6.01 -2.42
CA VAL A 32 1.57 4.57 -2.10
C VAL A 32 0.48 4.34 -1.06
N TYR A 33 -0.42 3.39 -1.32
CA TYR A 33 -1.55 3.10 -0.44
C TYR A 33 -1.52 1.71 0.18
N ALA A 34 -0.72 0.78 -0.36
CA ALA A 34 -0.50 -0.51 0.29
C ALA A 34 0.84 -1.14 -0.10
N LEU A 35 1.38 -1.96 0.79
CA LEU A 35 2.54 -2.82 0.58
C LEU A 35 2.18 -4.26 0.92
N GLU A 36 2.54 -5.22 0.07
CA GLU A 36 2.33 -6.64 0.32
C GLU A 36 3.65 -7.39 0.35
N LYS A 37 3.80 -8.30 1.32
CA LYS A 37 4.95 -9.20 1.42
C LYS A 37 4.59 -10.44 2.23
N ASP A 38 5.01 -11.61 1.76
CA ASP A 38 4.90 -12.89 2.48
C ASP A 38 3.49 -13.19 3.06
N GLY A 39 2.43 -12.84 2.33
CA GLY A 39 1.04 -13.06 2.76
C GLY A 39 0.50 -12.07 3.80
N MET A 40 1.28 -11.03 4.10
CA MET A 40 0.87 -9.86 4.89
C MET A 40 0.71 -8.63 3.98
N ALA A 41 -0.20 -7.75 4.35
CA ALA A 41 -0.34 -6.44 3.74
C ALA A 41 -0.23 -5.34 4.80
N GLU A 42 0.37 -4.22 4.43
CA GLU A 42 0.40 -2.99 5.22
C GLU A 42 -0.34 -1.91 4.43
N LEU A 43 -1.49 -1.46 4.96
CA LEU A 43 -2.21 -0.32 4.41
C LEU A 43 -1.60 0.97 4.94
N ARG A 44 -1.36 1.91 4.02
CA ARG A 44 -0.63 3.14 4.30
C ARG A 44 -1.25 4.33 3.57
N LYS A 45 -0.88 5.53 3.97
CA LYS A 45 -1.29 6.79 3.34
C LYS A 45 -0.08 7.65 3.01
N ASP A 46 0.81 7.16 2.15
CA ASP A 46 1.99 7.91 1.72
C ASP A 46 1.65 8.80 0.53
N ASP A 47 1.11 9.98 0.83
CA ASP A 47 0.90 11.02 -0.18
C ASP A 47 2.25 11.52 -0.71
N CYS A 48 2.39 11.55 -2.04
CA CYS A 48 3.56 12.06 -2.71
C CYS A 48 3.22 13.35 -3.46
N LYS A 49 4.10 14.35 -3.36
CA LYS A 49 3.91 15.62 -4.09
C LYS A 49 4.64 15.67 -5.44
N SER A 50 5.41 14.65 -5.77
CA SER A 50 6.23 14.61 -6.98
C SER A 50 6.41 13.21 -7.52
N LYS A 51 6.32 13.06 -8.85
CA LYS A 51 6.51 11.79 -9.58
C LYS A 51 7.89 11.19 -9.35
N GLY A 52 8.93 12.03 -9.24
CA GLY A 52 10.31 11.57 -8.99
C GLY A 52 10.41 10.86 -7.65
N LYS A 53 9.97 11.53 -6.58
CA LYS A 53 9.95 10.98 -5.22
C LYS A 53 9.09 9.72 -5.12
N LEU A 54 7.94 9.69 -5.79
CA LEU A 54 7.09 8.50 -5.84
C LEU A 54 7.86 7.31 -6.46
N LYS A 55 8.50 7.49 -7.62
CA LYS A 55 9.30 6.45 -8.28
C LYS A 55 10.43 5.93 -7.39
N GLU A 56 11.15 6.82 -6.71
CA GLU A 56 12.22 6.43 -5.78
C GLU A 56 11.69 5.62 -4.60
N LEU A 57 10.58 6.06 -4.00
CA LEU A 57 9.92 5.38 -2.89
C LEU A 57 9.49 3.96 -3.27
N ILE A 58 8.81 3.82 -4.42
CA ILE A 58 8.37 2.53 -4.94
C ILE A 58 9.56 1.61 -5.20
N ARG A 59 10.64 2.15 -5.79
CA ARG A 59 11.86 1.38 -6.04
C ARG A 59 12.47 0.89 -4.73
N SER A 60 12.53 1.73 -3.69
CA SER A 60 13.03 1.34 -2.37
C SER A 60 12.22 0.19 -1.78
N TYR A 61 10.89 0.24 -1.85
CA TYR A 61 10.03 -0.85 -1.36
C TYR A 61 10.18 -2.14 -2.18
N ARG A 62 10.25 -2.03 -3.52
CA ARG A 62 10.46 -3.20 -4.39
C ARG A 62 11.82 -3.85 -4.15
N LEU A 63 12.87 -3.07 -3.87
CA LEU A 63 14.19 -3.59 -3.52
C LEU A 63 14.17 -4.39 -2.20
N GLN A 64 13.30 -4.02 -1.27
CA GLN A 64 13.07 -4.75 -0.02
C GLN A 64 12.16 -5.99 -0.19
N GLY A 65 11.71 -6.26 -1.42
CA GLY A 65 10.85 -7.40 -1.77
C GLY A 65 9.35 -7.16 -1.55
N PHE A 66 8.92 -5.91 -1.34
CA PHE A 66 7.50 -5.59 -1.23
C PHE A 66 6.87 -5.43 -2.62
N LYS A 67 5.65 -5.94 -2.76
CA LYS A 67 4.76 -5.57 -3.85
C LYS A 67 4.03 -4.28 -3.46
N VAL A 68 4.20 -3.25 -4.29
CA VAL A 68 3.75 -1.89 -3.99
C VAL A 68 2.49 -1.56 -4.76
N HIS A 69 1.46 -1.09 -4.05
CA HIS A 69 0.24 -0.53 -4.63
C HIS A 69 0.26 0.99 -4.52
N GLN A 70 0.04 1.66 -5.65
CA GLN A 70 0.30 3.09 -5.80
C GLN A 70 -0.65 3.74 -6.80
N ASN A 71 -0.81 5.05 -6.69
CA ASN A 71 -1.55 5.91 -7.61
C ASN A 71 -0.68 7.08 -8.09
N GLY A 72 -0.96 7.60 -9.29
CA GLY A 72 -0.36 8.84 -9.79
C GLY A 72 0.95 8.69 -10.58
N ILE A 73 1.35 7.47 -10.95
CA ILE A 73 2.51 7.23 -11.82
C ILE A 73 2.12 7.08 -13.29
#